data_AF-A0A971MKD9-F1
#
_entry.id   AF-A0A971MKD9-F1
#
_cell.length_a   1.000
_cell.length_b   1.000
_cell.length_c   1.000
_cell.angle_alpha   90.00
_cell.angle_beta   90.00
_cell.angle_gamma   90.00
#
_symmetry.space_group_name_H-M   'P 1'
#
loop_
_entity.id
_entity.type
_entity.pdbx_description
1 polymer ?
#
loop_
_entity_poly.entity_id
_entity_poly.type
_entity_poly.pdbx_seq_one_letter_code
_entity_poly.pdbx_strand_id
1 'polypeptide(L)'
;MRKFEETNLRDEKDTEVIKEIVDKSKGTYGYRRVTLSMHSKGIQINHKRVLRLMKQNDLLCNKYTKRSRGYSSFKGEVGKIADNRLDRDFKANSMYEKWVTDVTEFRIPGIDKKLYSICYYVSLQQGDNILQFIHSSNN
;
A
#
# COMPACT_ATOMS: atom_id res chain seq x y z
N MET A 1 12.48 -31.39 38.57
CA MET A 1 13.49 -31.50 37.50
C MET A 1 12.91 -32.04 36.20
N ARG A 2 12.27 -33.23 36.15
CA ARG A 2 11.79 -33.87 34.88
C ARG A 2 10.91 -33.01 33.95
N LYS A 3 10.01 -32.18 34.50
CA LYS A 3 9.12 -31.31 33.71
C LYS A 3 9.84 -30.28 32.84
N PHE A 4 11.04 -29.86 33.24
CA PHE A 4 11.82 -28.83 32.54
C PHE A 4 12.54 -29.41 31.31
N GLU A 5 12.99 -30.66 31.40
CA GLU A 5 13.61 -31.40 30.30
C GLU A 5 12.59 -31.77 29.22
N GLU A 6 11.40 -32.23 29.61
CA GLU A 6 10.30 -32.55 28.68
C GLU A 6 9.83 -31.33 27.87
N THR A 7 9.78 -30.15 28.50
CA THR A 7 9.44 -28.90 27.81
C THR A 7 10.50 -28.50 26.78
N ASN A 8 11.78 -28.79 27.06
CA ASN A 8 12.89 -28.45 26.17
C ASN A 8 12.91 -29.37 24.93
N LEU A 9 12.68 -30.67 25.11
CA LEU A 9 12.61 -31.64 24.02
C LEU A 9 11.47 -31.33 23.03
N ARG A 10 10.31 -30.90 23.54
CA ARG A 10 9.18 -30.48 22.70
C ARG A 10 9.47 -29.18 21.96
N ASP A 11 10.16 -28.24 22.61
CA ASP A 11 10.57 -26.98 21.98
C ASP A 11 11.62 -27.20 20.88
N GLU A 12 12.55 -28.14 21.05
CA GLU A 12 13.52 -28.55 20.01
C GLU A 12 12.81 -29.15 18.79
N LYS A 13 11.91 -30.11 19.00
CA LYS A 13 11.13 -30.72 17.92
C LYS A 13 10.28 -29.71 17.16
N ASP A 14 9.59 -28.82 17.87
CA ASP A 14 8.79 -27.76 17.24
C ASP A 14 9.70 -26.79 16.45
N THR A 15 10.92 -26.53 16.94
CA THR A 15 11.90 -25.66 16.27
C THR A 15 12.43 -26.27 14.96
N GLU A 16 12.69 -27.57 14.91
CA GLU A 16 13.10 -28.26 13.68
C GLU A 16 12.05 -28.13 12.56
N VAL A 17 10.78 -28.36 12.91
CA VAL A 17 9.67 -28.21 11.96
C VAL A 17 9.54 -26.76 11.49
N ILE A 18 9.72 -25.78 12.39
CA ILE A 18 9.73 -24.37 12.03
C ILE A 18 10.87 -24.06 11.05
N LYS A 19 12.09 -24.59 11.28
CA LYS A 19 13.24 -24.41 10.37
C LYS A 19 12.95 -24.96 8.98
N GLU A 20 12.36 -26.16 8.89
CA GLU A 20 11.97 -26.78 7.61
C GLU A 20 10.96 -25.91 6.84
N ILE A 21 9.95 -25.35 7.52
CA ILE A 21 8.94 -24.48 6.90
C ILE A 21 9.58 -23.16 6.44
N VAL A 22 10.44 -22.58 7.26
CA VAL A 22 11.14 -21.33 6.94
C VAL A 22 12.04 -21.51 5.72
N ASP A 23 12.80 -22.60 5.66
CA ASP A 23 13.67 -22.93 4.53
C ASP A 23 12.88 -23.16 3.24
N LYS A 24 11.81 -23.96 3.29
CA LYS A 24 10.87 -24.14 2.16
C LYS A 24 10.26 -22.83 1.67
N SER A 25 9.97 -21.90 2.58
CA SER A 25 9.46 -20.56 2.24
C SER A 25 10.54 -19.55 1.85
N LYS A 26 11.82 -19.95 1.86
CA LYS A 26 13.00 -19.09 1.68
C LYS A 26 12.98 -17.88 2.61
N GLY A 27 12.52 -18.01 3.85
CA GLY A 27 12.44 -16.91 4.82
C GLY A 27 11.39 -15.84 4.49
N THR A 28 10.38 -16.17 3.66
CA THR A 28 9.29 -15.26 3.28
C THR A 28 8.18 -15.25 4.33
N TYR A 29 7.97 -16.37 5.02
CA TYR A 29 6.88 -16.54 5.96
C TYR A 29 7.21 -15.95 7.33
N GLY A 30 6.33 -15.10 7.85
CA GLY A 30 6.35 -14.67 9.25
C GLY A 30 5.67 -15.70 10.16
N TYR A 31 5.80 -15.51 11.48
CA TYR A 31 5.31 -16.47 12.48
C TYR A 31 3.83 -16.87 12.34
N ARG A 32 2.97 -15.97 11.86
CA ARG A 32 1.55 -16.27 11.58
C ARG A 32 1.39 -17.31 10.47
N ARG A 33 2.12 -17.12 9.35
CA ARG A 33 2.10 -18.06 8.22
C ARG A 33 2.75 -19.39 8.59
N VAL A 34 3.83 -19.36 9.35
CA VAL A 34 4.45 -20.57 9.91
C VAL A 34 3.47 -21.33 10.81
N THR A 35 2.72 -20.64 11.68
CA THR A 35 1.70 -21.26 12.54
C THR A 35 0.64 -21.98 11.71
N LEU A 36 0.14 -21.36 10.65
CA LEU A 36 -0.83 -21.99 9.73
C LEU A 36 -0.23 -23.22 9.04
N SER A 37 1.02 -23.16 8.59
CA SER A 37 1.72 -24.31 8.01
C SER A 37 1.94 -25.45 9.01
N MET A 38 2.16 -25.15 10.29
CA MET A 38 2.21 -26.16 11.35
C MET A 38 0.84 -26.79 11.59
N HIS A 39 -0.23 -25.99 11.60
CA HIS A 39 -1.61 -26.48 11.72
C HIS A 39 -2.00 -27.38 10.54
N SER A 40 -1.60 -27.05 9.31
CA SER A 40 -1.82 -27.91 8.14
C SER A 40 -1.07 -29.24 8.21
N LYS A 41 0.03 -29.30 8.98
CA LYS A 41 0.77 -30.54 9.28
C LYS A 41 0.19 -31.29 10.49
N GLY A 42 -0.95 -30.86 11.04
CA GLY A 42 -1.62 -31.46 12.20
C GLY A 42 -1.06 -31.04 13.56
N ILE A 43 -0.09 -30.11 13.61
CA ILE A 43 0.54 -29.66 14.86
C ILE A 43 -0.23 -28.45 15.40
N GLN A 44 -1.05 -28.67 16.43
CA GLN A 44 -1.78 -27.60 17.09
C GLN A 44 -0.87 -26.85 18.07
N ILE A 45 -0.37 -25.70 17.66
CA ILE A 45 0.52 -24.83 18.45
C ILE A 45 -0.01 -23.40 18.48
N ASN A 46 0.14 -22.74 19.64
CA ASN A 46 -0.21 -21.33 19.79
C ASN A 46 0.81 -20.45 19.06
N HIS A 47 0.33 -19.47 18.28
CA HIS A 47 1.16 -18.51 17.55
C HIS A 47 2.16 -17.75 18.45
N LYS A 48 1.86 -17.57 19.75
CA LYS A 48 2.79 -16.95 20.71
C LYS A 48 4.02 -17.83 20.97
N ARG A 49 3.84 -19.16 21.02
CA ARG A 49 4.94 -20.12 21.20
C ARG A 49 5.80 -20.18 19.94
N VAL A 50 5.18 -20.22 18.77
CA VAL A 50 5.88 -20.12 17.47
C VAL A 50 6.71 -18.84 17.42
N LEU A 51 6.14 -17.69 17.81
CA LEU A 51 6.86 -16.43 17.86
C LEU A 51 8.07 -16.47 18.82
N ARG A 52 7.91 -17.05 20.01
CA ARG A 52 9.01 -17.22 20.97
C ARG A 52 10.14 -18.07 20.38
N LEU A 53 9.81 -19.25 19.84
CA LEU A 53 10.81 -20.16 19.25
C LEU A 53 11.53 -19.54 18.06
N MET A 54 10.79 -18.86 17.17
CA MET A 54 11.38 -18.14 16.04
C MET A 54 12.29 -17.00 16.49
N LYS A 55 11.95 -16.27 17.55
CA LYS A 55 12.81 -15.22 18.13
C LYS A 55 14.09 -15.79 18.73
N GLN A 56 14.00 -16.91 19.46
CA GLN A 56 15.16 -17.54 20.10
C GLN A 56 16.15 -18.15 19.08
N ASN A 57 15.69 -18.42 17.86
CA ASN A 57 16.50 -19.04 16.80
C ASN A 57 16.77 -18.07 15.62
N ASP A 58 16.49 -16.78 15.77
CA ASP A 58 16.67 -15.76 14.72
C ASP A 58 15.99 -16.07 13.38
N LEU A 59 14.83 -16.75 13.42
CA LEU A 59 14.07 -17.19 12.23
C LEU A 59 13.02 -16.18 11.77
N LEU A 60 13.07 -14.92 12.24
CA LEU A 60 12.09 -13.90 11.88
C LEU A 60 12.24 -13.44 10.43
N CYS A 61 11.11 -13.28 9.74
CA CYS A 61 11.08 -12.77 8.37
C CYS A 61 11.44 -11.27 8.35
N ASN A 62 12.60 -10.96 7.77
CA ASN A 62 13.10 -9.58 7.61
C ASN A 62 12.99 -9.05 6.16
N LYS A 63 12.54 -9.88 5.20
CA LYS A 63 12.53 -9.55 3.76
C LYS A 63 11.62 -8.38 3.38
N TYR A 64 10.55 -8.15 4.15
CA TYR A 64 9.54 -7.13 3.82
C TYR A 64 9.49 -5.97 4.82
N THR A 65 10.44 -5.91 5.77
CA THR A 65 10.44 -4.90 6.83
C THR A 65 10.86 -3.52 6.30
N LYS A 66 11.73 -3.48 5.29
CA LYS A 66 12.08 -2.23 4.61
C LYS A 66 11.08 -1.97 3.49
N ARG A 67 10.31 -0.87 3.59
CA ARG A 67 9.60 -0.27 2.44
C ARG A 67 10.65 0.05 1.38
N SER A 68 10.85 -0.83 0.42
CA SER A 68 11.92 -0.68 -0.57
C SER A 68 11.60 0.35 -1.64
N ARG A 69 10.35 0.82 -1.77
CA ARG A 69 9.94 1.82 -2.75
C ARG A 69 8.86 2.74 -2.20
N GLY A 70 9.12 4.05 -2.22
CA GLY A 70 8.04 5.03 -2.26
C GLY A 70 7.27 4.85 -3.57
N TYR A 71 5.94 4.91 -3.51
CA TYR A 71 5.14 4.90 -4.74
C TYR A 71 5.41 6.20 -5.52
N SER A 72 5.87 6.08 -6.77
CA SER A 72 6.00 7.20 -7.70
C SER A 72 5.25 6.84 -8.98
N SER A 73 4.12 7.49 -9.21
CA SER A 73 3.38 7.44 -10.48
C SER A 73 3.98 8.34 -11.55
N PHE A 74 4.89 9.26 -11.16
CA PHE A 74 5.58 10.15 -12.08
C PHE A 74 6.55 9.35 -12.95
N LYS A 75 6.25 9.24 -14.24
CA LYS A 75 7.04 8.51 -15.23
C LYS A 75 8.24 9.32 -15.78
N GLY A 76 8.53 10.46 -15.18
CA GLY A 76 9.48 11.44 -15.72
C GLY A 76 8.81 12.42 -16.68
N GLU A 77 9.63 13.28 -17.28
CA GLU A 77 9.21 14.23 -18.32
C GLU A 77 8.96 13.48 -19.64
N VAL A 78 7.74 12.97 -19.83
CA VAL A 78 7.36 12.25 -21.05
C VAL A 78 6.68 13.22 -22.02
N GLY A 79 7.30 13.45 -23.19
CA GLY A 79 6.75 14.28 -24.27
C GLY A 79 7.20 15.75 -24.23
N LYS A 80 6.56 16.59 -25.04
CA LYS A 80 6.81 18.04 -25.05
C LYS A 80 6.06 18.68 -23.88
N ILE A 81 6.78 18.98 -22.80
CA ILE A 81 6.23 19.74 -21.68
C ILE A 81 6.08 21.19 -22.13
N ALA A 82 4.87 21.72 -22.00
CA ALA A 82 4.63 23.15 -22.18
C ALA A 82 5.16 23.90 -20.95
N ASP A 83 5.74 25.07 -21.17
CA ASP A 83 6.22 25.92 -20.08
C ASP A 83 5.12 26.15 -19.04
N ASN A 84 5.46 26.05 -17.76
CA ASN A 84 4.52 26.33 -16.67
C ASN A 84 4.25 27.84 -16.61
N ARG A 85 3.30 28.31 -17.40
CA ARG A 85 2.91 29.72 -17.50
C ARG A 85 2.20 30.26 -16.26
N LEU A 86 1.63 29.38 -15.43
CA LEU A 86 0.90 29.77 -14.23
C LEU A 86 1.83 29.96 -13.04
N ASP A 87 2.83 29.10 -12.87
CA ASP A 87 3.75 29.09 -11.73
C ASP A 87 3.06 29.27 -10.35
N ARG A 88 1.87 28.65 -10.21
CA ARG A 88 0.96 28.79 -9.05
C ARG A 88 0.48 30.22 -8.75
N ASP A 89 0.65 31.15 -9.67
CA ASP A 89 0.00 32.46 -9.63
C ASP A 89 -1.42 32.38 -10.19
N PHE A 90 -2.39 32.25 -9.29
CA PHE A 90 -3.82 32.20 -9.61
C PHE A 90 -4.50 33.57 -9.63
N LYS A 91 -3.76 34.66 -9.37
CA LYS A 91 -4.33 36.02 -9.42
C LYS A 91 -4.41 36.49 -10.87
N ALA A 92 -5.49 37.14 -11.24
CA ALA A 92 -5.67 37.77 -12.55
C ALA A 92 -6.11 39.22 -12.39
N ASN A 93 -5.60 40.09 -13.26
CA ASN A 93 -5.93 41.50 -13.27
C ASN A 93 -7.18 41.79 -14.12
N SER A 94 -7.59 40.84 -14.97
CA SER A 94 -8.82 40.94 -15.77
C SER A 94 -9.52 39.58 -15.86
N MET A 95 -10.83 39.61 -16.16
CA MET A 95 -11.56 38.41 -16.53
C MET A 95 -10.93 37.76 -17.77
N TYR A 96 -10.96 36.42 -17.82
CA TYR A 96 -10.46 35.58 -18.91
C TYR A 96 -8.94 35.54 -19.15
N GLU A 97 -8.13 36.12 -18.26
CA GLU A 97 -6.66 36.10 -18.37
C GLU A 97 -6.07 34.71 -18.09
N LYS A 98 -6.63 33.98 -17.13
CA LYS A 98 -6.15 32.65 -16.73
C LYS A 98 -7.32 31.65 -16.66
N TRP A 99 -7.14 30.54 -17.37
CA TRP A 99 -8.07 29.42 -17.40
C TRP A 99 -7.34 28.19 -16.92
N VAL A 100 -7.85 27.54 -15.88
CA VAL A 100 -7.30 26.29 -15.36
C VAL A 100 -8.41 25.26 -15.38
N THR A 101 -8.12 24.07 -15.87
CA THR A 101 -9.04 22.94 -15.80
C THR A 101 -8.41 21.84 -14.97
N ASP A 102 -9.21 21.21 -14.11
CA ASP A 102 -8.83 19.97 -13.45
C ASP A 102 -9.75 18.85 -13.94
N VAL A 103 -9.18 17.65 -14.12
CA VAL A 103 -9.93 16.45 -14.51
C VAL A 103 -9.87 15.46 -13.37
N THR A 104 -11.01 15.19 -12.75
CA THR A 104 -11.12 14.19 -11.67
C THR A 104 -11.74 12.90 -12.22
N GLU A 105 -11.04 11.76 -12.06
CA GLU A 105 -11.54 10.41 -12.36
C GLU A 105 -12.26 9.82 -11.13
N PHE A 106 -13.51 9.39 -11.30
CA PHE A 106 -14.26 8.63 -10.31
C PHE A 106 -14.53 7.21 -10.81
N ARG A 107 -14.27 6.23 -9.96
CA ARG A 107 -14.64 4.82 -10.19
C ARG A 107 -15.96 4.53 -9.50
N ILE A 108 -16.90 3.94 -10.22
CA ILE A 108 -18.19 3.54 -9.66
C ILE A 108 -18.07 2.07 -9.22
N PRO A 109 -18.22 1.75 -7.91
CA PRO A 109 -18.16 0.37 -7.44
C PRO A 109 -19.20 -0.51 -8.16
N GLY A 110 -18.77 -1.64 -8.71
CA GLY A 110 -19.64 -2.60 -9.39
C GLY A 110 -19.94 -2.31 -10.86
N ILE A 111 -19.45 -1.19 -11.42
CA ILE A 111 -19.53 -0.89 -12.86
C ILE A 111 -18.12 -0.78 -13.40
N ASP A 112 -17.81 -1.49 -14.49
CA ASP A 112 -16.53 -1.37 -15.20
C ASP A 112 -16.50 -0.13 -16.11
N LYS A 113 -16.96 1.01 -15.58
CA LYS A 113 -16.97 2.32 -16.23
C LYS A 113 -16.34 3.35 -15.31
N LYS A 114 -15.70 4.34 -15.92
CA LYS A 114 -15.10 5.49 -15.24
C LYS A 114 -15.91 6.73 -15.59
N LEU A 115 -16.19 7.56 -14.58
CA LEU A 115 -16.76 8.88 -14.77
C LEU A 115 -15.63 9.90 -14.67
N TYR A 116 -15.59 10.82 -15.63
CA TYR A 116 -14.66 11.95 -15.62
C TYR A 116 -15.46 13.22 -15.39
N SER A 117 -15.06 14.01 -14.39
CA SER A 117 -15.59 15.36 -14.18
C SER A 117 -14.51 16.35 -14.57
N ILE A 118 -14.87 17.35 -15.38
CA ILE A 118 -14.01 18.48 -15.71
C ILE A 118 -14.47 19.66 -14.86
N CYS A 119 -13.58 20.14 -13.98
CA CYS A 119 -13.79 21.38 -13.25
C CYS A 119 -13.10 22.52 -14.01
N TYR A 120 -13.86 23.56 -14.35
CA TYR A 120 -13.31 24.79 -14.93
C TYR A 120 -13.11 25.82 -13.83
N TYR A 121 -11.86 26.22 -13.62
CA TYR A 121 -11.51 27.36 -12.81
C TYR A 121 -11.21 28.54 -13.74
N VAL A 122 -12.10 29.53 -13.73
CA VAL A 122 -11.84 30.83 -14.35
C VAL A 122 -11.33 31.74 -13.24
N SER A 123 -10.17 32.38 -13.44
CA SER A 123 -9.71 33.42 -12.53
C SER A 123 -10.70 34.59 -12.59
N LEU A 124 -11.50 34.77 -11.53
CA LEU A 124 -12.34 35.95 -11.35
C LEU A 124 -11.54 36.97 -10.53
N GLN A 125 -11.62 38.25 -10.91
CA GLN A 125 -11.10 39.33 -10.08
C GLN A 125 -11.67 39.18 -8.66
N GLN A 126 -10.76 39.18 -7.69
CA GLN A 126 -10.97 39.30 -6.24
C GLN A 126 -12.43 39.41 -5.80
N GLY A 127 -13.08 38.30 -5.43
CA GLY A 127 -14.41 38.39 -4.82
C GLY A 127 -15.20 37.10 -4.73
N ASP A 128 -15.53 36.45 -5.85
CA ASP A 128 -16.63 35.47 -5.86
C ASP A 128 -16.24 34.16 -6.57
N ASN A 129 -16.23 33.06 -5.82
CA ASN A 129 -16.05 31.71 -6.37
C ASN A 129 -17.39 31.20 -6.92
N ILE A 130 -17.64 31.38 -8.22
CA ILE A 130 -18.73 30.65 -8.87
C ILE A 130 -18.19 29.31 -9.36
N LEU A 131 -18.41 28.25 -8.57
CA LEU A 131 -18.34 26.87 -9.05
C LEU A 131 -19.51 26.63 -10.01
N GLN A 132 -19.27 26.65 -11.32
CA GLN A 132 -20.23 26.08 -12.28
C GLN A 132 -19.85 24.64 -12.58
N PHE A 133 -20.66 23.70 -12.07
CA PHE A 133 -20.58 22.29 -12.43
C PHE A 133 -21.28 22.07 -13.77
N ILE A 134 -20.53 21.85 -14.84
CA ILE A 134 -21.10 21.34 -16.10
C ILE A 134 -20.84 19.83 -16.12
N HIS A 135 -21.89 19.04 -15.96
CA HIS A 135 -21.85 17.59 -16.09
C HIS A 135 -21.86 17.25 -17.59
N SER A 136 -20.73 16.83 -18.16
CA SER A 136 -20.72 16.20 -19.48
C SER A 136 -20.52 14.70 -19.30
N SER A 137 -21.62 13.95 -19.39
CA SER A 137 -21.59 12.50 -19.50
C SER A 137 -21.37 12.12 -20.95
N ASN A 138 -20.34 11.34 -21.26
CA ASN A 138 -20.24 10.56 -22.49
C ASN A 138 -19.40 9.29 -22.26
N ASN A 139 -20.08 8.17 -22.00
CA ASN A 139 -19.83 6.80 -22.51
C ASN A 139 -20.75 5.75 -21.89
#